data_AF-A0A7S0L081-F1
#
_entry.id   AF-A0A7S0L081-F1
#
_cell.length_a   1.000
_cell.length_b   1.000
_cell.length_c   1.000
_cell.angle_alpha   90.00
_cell.angle_beta   90.00
_cell.angle_gamma   90.00
#
_symmetry.space_group_name_H-M   'P 1'
#
loop_
_entity.id
_entity.type
_entity.pdbx_description
1 polymer ?
#
loop_
_entity_poly.entity_id
_entity_poly.type
_entity_poly.pdbx_seq_one_letter_code
_entity_poly.pdbx_strand_id
1 'polypeptide(L)'
;PTPPPPSPEPLLQEFYAADVWQLLCCCVLMSRVGSWKTKHDCISGFFAIFPSPSHFLQEVLLDAELGRLRAATHSLGLFDDRLKSLTAITRAFLLGPDEFHLGLSPPHKVHGVGEFGVHSYLIFCHDAGTTLKPKDKA
;
A
#
# COMPACT_ATOMS: atom_id res chain seq x y z
N PRO A 1 12.68 8.33 10.75
CA PRO A 1 12.77 8.92 9.39
C PRO A 1 11.94 10.20 9.31
N THR A 2 12.49 11.25 8.71
CA THR A 2 11.77 12.50 8.47
C THR A 2 10.99 12.34 7.17
N PRO A 3 9.68 12.61 7.11
CA PRO A 3 8.94 12.50 5.86
C PRO A 3 9.50 13.50 4.82
N PRO A 4 9.50 13.17 3.52
CA PRO A 4 9.92 14.10 2.48
C PRO A 4 9.04 15.37 2.49
N PRO A 5 9.55 16.51 1.97
CA PRO A 5 8.76 17.72 1.85
C PRO A 5 7.50 17.46 0.99
N PRO A 6 6.35 18.10 1.30
CA PRO A 6 5.12 17.91 0.53
C PRO A 6 5.32 18.24 -0.96
N SER A 7 4.75 17.41 -1.82
CA SER A 7 4.76 17.64 -3.27
C SER A 7 3.78 18.75 -3.66
N PRO A 8 3.96 19.39 -4.84
CA PRO A 8 2.97 20.31 -5.39
C PRO A 8 1.61 19.65 -5.65
N GLU A 9 1.61 18.36 -6.00
CA GLU A 9 0.41 17.53 -6.12
C GLU A 9 0.11 16.76 -4.82
N PRO A 10 -1.17 16.55 -4.46
CA PRO A 10 -1.54 15.80 -3.26
C PRO A 10 -1.35 14.28 -3.47
N LEU A 11 -0.09 13.82 -3.47
CA LEU A 11 0.24 12.41 -3.65
C LEU A 11 -0.33 11.59 -2.49
N LEU A 12 -1.09 10.53 -2.82
CA LEU A 12 -1.72 9.71 -1.78
C LEU A 12 -0.69 9.03 -0.86
N GLN A 13 0.51 8.77 -1.37
CA GLN A 13 1.62 8.24 -0.56
C GLN A 13 1.96 9.11 0.65
N GLU A 14 1.88 10.44 0.52
CA GLU A 14 2.28 11.36 1.60
C GLU A 14 1.38 11.23 2.83
N PHE A 15 0.09 10.97 2.63
CA PHE A 15 -0.87 10.77 3.71
C PHE A 15 -0.59 9.51 4.53
N TYR A 16 0.06 8.50 3.92
CA TYR A 16 0.27 7.18 4.52
C TYR A 16 1.75 6.86 4.75
N ALA A 17 2.66 7.80 4.50
CA ALA A 17 4.11 7.61 4.60
C ALA A 17 4.62 7.30 6.02
N ALA A 18 3.84 7.65 7.05
CA ALA A 18 4.17 7.38 8.45
C ALA A 18 4.13 5.88 8.80
N ASP A 19 3.44 5.06 7.99
CA ASP A 19 3.29 3.63 8.20
C ASP A 19 3.55 2.86 6.88
N VAL A 20 4.55 1.99 6.89
CA VAL A 20 4.98 1.24 5.70
C VAL A 20 3.87 0.32 5.18
N TRP A 21 3.08 -0.30 6.07
CA TRP A 21 1.97 -1.15 5.65
C TRP A 21 0.89 -0.32 4.96
N GLN A 22 0.51 0.83 5.54
CA GLN A 22 -0.47 1.72 4.93
C GLN A 22 0.02 2.26 3.58
N LEU A 23 1.29 2.67 3.47
CA LEU A 23 1.86 3.13 2.21
C LEU A 23 1.75 2.06 1.11
N LEU A 24 2.16 0.82 1.40
CA LEU A 24 2.15 -0.27 0.42
C LEU A 24 0.72 -0.67 0.02
N CYS A 25 -0.20 -0.74 0.98
CA CYS A 25 -1.62 -0.94 0.71
C CYS A 25 -2.19 0.17 -0.17
N CYS A 26 -1.85 1.44 0.12
CA CYS A 26 -2.22 2.59 -0.71
C CYS A 26 -1.72 2.43 -2.15
N CYS A 27 -0.44 2.09 -2.35
CA CYS A 27 0.15 1.87 -3.68
C CYS A 27 -0.56 0.78 -4.49
N VAL A 28 -0.86 -0.37 -3.86
CA VAL A 28 -1.64 -1.44 -4.50
C VAL A 28 -3.05 -0.97 -4.82
N LEU A 29 -3.70 -0.26 -3.91
CA LEU A 29 -5.07 0.16 -4.09
C LEU A 29 -5.24 1.26 -5.15
N MET A 30 -4.27 2.14 -5.35
CA MET A 30 -4.37 3.17 -6.38
C MET A 30 -3.93 2.71 -7.78
N SER A 31 -3.30 1.54 -7.90
CA SER A 31 -2.79 1.03 -9.17
C SER A 31 -3.92 0.86 -10.21
N ARG A 32 -3.66 1.34 -11.43
CA ARG A 32 -4.60 1.29 -12.59
C ARG A 32 -5.95 1.97 -12.34
N VAL A 33 -6.01 2.93 -11.43
CA VAL A 33 -7.17 3.81 -11.23
C VAL A 33 -6.82 5.20 -11.75
N GLY A 34 -7.68 5.83 -12.54
CA GLY A 34 -7.41 7.16 -13.10
C GLY A 34 -7.77 8.29 -12.12
N SER A 35 -8.97 8.22 -11.55
CA SER A 35 -9.53 9.28 -10.70
C SER A 35 -8.84 9.37 -9.34
N TRP A 36 -8.25 10.53 -9.04
CA TRP A 36 -7.68 10.83 -7.72
C TRP A 36 -8.74 10.72 -6.62
N LYS A 37 -9.92 11.30 -6.84
CA LYS A 37 -11.03 11.26 -5.87
C LYS A 37 -11.46 9.82 -5.55
N THR A 38 -11.59 8.98 -6.58
CA THR A 38 -11.98 7.58 -6.39
C THR A 38 -10.93 6.82 -5.58
N LYS A 39 -9.63 7.04 -5.85
CA LYS A 39 -8.55 6.45 -5.04
C LYS A 39 -8.64 6.92 -3.60
N HIS A 40 -8.74 8.23 -3.39
CA HIS A 40 -8.77 8.83 -2.06
C HIS A 40 -9.94 8.31 -1.22
N ASP A 41 -11.16 8.32 -1.77
CA ASP A 41 -12.37 7.91 -1.04
C ASP A 41 -12.33 6.42 -0.69
N CYS A 42 -11.92 5.55 -1.63
CA CYS A 42 -11.83 4.11 -1.37
C CYS A 42 -10.68 3.76 -0.41
N ILE A 43 -9.52 4.42 -0.52
CA ILE A 43 -8.35 4.12 0.32
C ILE A 43 -8.57 4.63 1.75
N SER A 44 -9.12 5.83 1.93
CA SER A 44 -9.51 6.32 3.25
C SER A 44 -10.60 5.45 3.87
N GLY A 45 -11.61 5.03 3.09
CA GLY A 45 -12.62 4.07 3.53
C GLY A 45 -12.03 2.71 3.91
N PHE A 46 -11.04 2.22 3.17
CA PHE A 46 -10.32 1.00 3.52
C PHE A 46 -9.63 1.12 4.89
N PHE A 47 -8.88 2.19 5.14
CA PHE A 47 -8.16 2.37 6.41
C PHE A 47 -9.09 2.73 7.59
N ALA A 48 -10.26 3.31 7.33
CA ALA A 48 -11.29 3.49 8.36
C ALA A 48 -11.83 2.15 8.88
N ILE A 49 -11.88 1.12 8.03
CA ILE A 49 -12.31 -0.24 8.41
C ILE A 49 -11.13 -1.06 8.94
N PHE A 50 -9.98 -0.98 8.28
CA PHE A 50 -8.78 -1.76 8.60
C PHE A 50 -7.62 -0.82 8.98
N PRO A 51 -7.58 -0.28 10.20
CA PRO A 51 -6.60 0.74 10.59
C PRO A 51 -5.17 0.19 10.77
N SER A 52 -5.00 -1.13 10.81
CA SER A 52 -3.71 -1.78 11.07
C SER A 52 -3.62 -3.15 10.38
N PRO A 53 -2.41 -3.67 10.16
CA PRO A 53 -2.20 -5.01 9.61
C PRO A 53 -2.87 -6.12 10.45
N SER A 54 -2.89 -6.00 11.78
CA SER A 54 -3.52 -7.00 12.65
C SER A 54 -5.04 -7.04 12.51
N HIS A 55 -5.69 -5.88 12.32
CA HIS A 55 -7.13 -5.83 12.04
C HIS A 55 -7.45 -6.48 10.69
N PHE A 56 -6.67 -6.17 9.65
CA PHE A 56 -6.82 -6.82 8.35
C PHE A 56 -6.58 -8.33 8.42
N LEU A 57 -5.53 -8.78 9.12
CA LEU A 57 -5.24 -10.20 9.33
C LEU A 57 -6.44 -10.90 9.99
N GLN A 58 -6.92 -10.36 11.12
CA GLN A 58 -8.02 -10.96 11.87
C GLN A 58 -9.27 -11.08 10.99
N GLU A 59 -9.77 -9.97 10.48
CA GLU A 59 -11.09 -9.96 9.83
C GLU A 59 -11.06 -10.62 8.45
N VAL A 60 -10.04 -10.34 7.63
CA VAL A 60 -10.03 -10.76 6.23
C VAL A 60 -9.41 -12.16 6.06
N LEU A 61 -8.35 -12.47 6.81
CA LEU A 61 -7.60 -13.70 6.61
C LEU A 61 -7.99 -14.83 7.56
N LEU A 62 -8.39 -14.51 8.80
CA LEU A 62 -8.80 -15.51 9.79
C LEU A 62 -10.32 -15.71 9.79
N ASP A 63 -11.08 -14.62 9.85
CA ASP A 63 -12.55 -14.67 9.90
C ASP A 63 -13.20 -14.75 8.51
N ALA A 64 -12.40 -14.56 7.44
CA ALA A 64 -12.84 -14.59 6.04
C ALA A 64 -13.95 -13.57 5.70
N GLU A 65 -14.01 -12.45 6.42
CA GLU A 65 -15.01 -11.39 6.24
C GLU A 65 -14.66 -10.45 5.08
N LEU A 66 -14.99 -10.86 3.86
CA LEU A 66 -14.68 -10.09 2.65
C LEU A 66 -15.69 -8.96 2.34
N GLY A 67 -16.85 -8.95 3.00
CA GLY A 67 -17.96 -8.03 2.66
C GLY A 67 -17.57 -6.56 2.81
N ARG A 68 -16.95 -6.20 3.93
CA ARG A 68 -16.49 -4.82 4.21
C ARG A 68 -15.37 -4.39 3.28
N LEU A 69 -14.43 -5.30 2.99
CA LEU A 69 -13.35 -5.04 2.03
C LEU A 69 -13.92 -4.78 0.63
N ARG A 70 -14.85 -5.63 0.16
CA ARG A 70 -15.52 -5.45 -1.14
C ARG A 70 -16.22 -4.11 -1.23
N ALA A 71 -16.93 -3.69 -0.18
CA ALA A 71 -17.62 -2.40 -0.14
C ALA A 71 -16.64 -1.22 -0.24
N ALA A 72 -15.56 -1.24 0.55
CA ALA A 72 -14.56 -0.18 0.57
C ALA A 72 -13.82 -0.03 -0.76
N THR A 73 -13.52 -1.15 -1.44
CA THR A 73 -12.72 -1.14 -2.68
C THR A 73 -13.56 -1.28 -3.95
N HIS A 74 -14.89 -1.18 -3.88
CA HIS A 74 -15.77 -1.57 -4.99
C HIS A 74 -15.45 -0.80 -6.29
N SER A 75 -15.20 0.51 -6.20
CA SER A 75 -14.94 1.37 -7.36
C SER A 75 -13.54 1.20 -7.95
N LEU A 76 -12.67 0.41 -7.30
CA LEU A 76 -11.28 0.25 -7.74
C LEU A 76 -11.10 -0.94 -8.71
N GLY A 77 -12.11 -1.80 -8.85
CA GLY A 77 -12.04 -3.01 -9.67
C GLY A 77 -10.96 -4.00 -9.21
N LEU A 78 -10.66 -5.03 -10.00
CA LEU A 78 -9.55 -5.98 -9.78
C LEU A 78 -9.51 -6.58 -8.35
N PHE A 79 -10.67 -6.85 -7.77
CA PHE A 79 -10.80 -7.20 -6.34
C PHE A 79 -9.91 -8.37 -5.94
N ASP A 80 -9.95 -9.48 -6.69
CA ASP A 80 -9.23 -10.70 -6.32
C ASP A 80 -7.69 -10.50 -6.34
N ASP A 81 -7.18 -9.76 -7.31
CA ASP A 81 -5.74 -9.46 -7.40
C ASP A 81 -5.29 -8.49 -6.31
N ARG A 82 -6.15 -7.53 -5.95
CA ARG A 82 -5.90 -6.61 -4.82
C ARG A 82 -5.93 -7.37 -3.50
N LEU A 83 -6.88 -8.28 -3.30
CA LEU A 83 -6.95 -9.12 -2.09
C LEU A 83 -5.67 -9.95 -1.93
N LYS A 84 -5.19 -10.60 -2.99
CA LYS A 84 -3.91 -11.33 -2.97
C LYS A 84 -2.74 -10.44 -2.58
N SER A 85 -2.69 -9.24 -3.16
CA SER A 85 -1.63 -8.25 -2.92
C SER A 85 -1.65 -7.73 -1.48
N LEU A 86 -2.82 -7.33 -0.96
CA LEU A 86 -3.01 -6.89 0.43
C LEU A 86 -2.66 -7.99 1.44
N THR A 87 -3.03 -9.24 1.12
CA THR A 87 -2.67 -10.42 1.93
C THR A 87 -1.15 -10.61 1.99
N ALA A 88 -0.48 -10.52 0.83
CA ALA A 88 0.97 -10.68 0.74
C ALA A 88 1.72 -9.57 1.49
N ILE A 89 1.29 -8.31 1.35
CA ILE A 89 1.83 -7.17 2.10
C ILE A 89 1.67 -7.40 3.60
N THR A 90 0.46 -7.74 4.05
CA THR A 90 0.16 -7.91 5.47
C THR A 90 1.00 -9.03 6.09
N ARG A 91 1.11 -10.18 5.41
CA ARG A 91 1.94 -11.29 5.88
C ARG A 91 3.42 -10.93 5.93
N ALA A 92 3.95 -10.28 4.90
CA ALA A 92 5.34 -9.87 4.87
C ALA A 92 5.65 -8.86 5.98
N PHE A 93 4.80 -7.85 6.16
CA PHE A 93 4.99 -6.82 7.17
C PHE A 93 4.97 -7.38 8.60
N LEU A 94 4.09 -8.36 8.87
CA LEU A 94 3.97 -8.99 10.18
C LEU A 94 5.11 -9.96 10.54
N LEU A 95 6.06 -10.23 9.63
CA LEU A 95 7.33 -10.90 9.99
C LEU A 95 8.16 -10.06 10.96
N GLY A 96 7.91 -8.75 11.02
CA GLY A 96 8.59 -7.82 11.91
C GLY A 96 9.80 -7.12 11.26
N PRO A 97 10.34 -6.11 11.94
CA PRO A 97 11.33 -5.20 11.37
C PRO A 97 12.66 -5.87 10.99
N ASP A 98 13.04 -6.96 11.68
CA ASP A 98 14.30 -7.67 11.43
C ASP A 98 14.23 -8.57 10.17
N GLU A 99 13.02 -8.96 9.77
CA GLU A 99 12.79 -9.87 8.64
C GLU A 99 12.21 -9.16 7.41
N PHE A 100 11.49 -8.05 7.60
CA PHE A 100 10.83 -7.34 6.52
C PHE A 100 11.83 -6.60 5.62
N HIS A 101 12.06 -7.16 4.44
CA HIS A 101 12.87 -6.56 3.39
C HIS A 101 12.05 -6.50 2.08
N LEU A 102 11.96 -5.30 1.49
CA LEU A 102 11.20 -5.08 0.26
C LEU A 102 12.11 -4.84 -0.93
N GLY A 103 11.86 -5.55 -2.04
CA GLY A 103 12.62 -5.41 -3.28
C GLY A 103 11.88 -5.92 -4.52
N LEU A 104 12.52 -5.77 -5.69
CA LEU A 104 11.94 -6.16 -6.97
C LEU A 104 12.18 -7.63 -7.36
N SER A 105 13.09 -8.31 -6.66
CA SER A 105 13.52 -9.68 -6.95
C SER A 105 13.47 -10.55 -5.68
N PRO A 106 13.30 -11.88 -5.81
CA PRO A 106 13.42 -12.80 -4.69
C PRO A 106 14.75 -12.64 -3.93
N PRO A 107 14.79 -12.85 -2.60
CA PRO A 107 13.67 -13.24 -1.74
C PRO A 107 12.76 -12.07 -1.30
N HIS A 108 13.14 -10.82 -1.58
CA HIS A 108 12.47 -9.60 -1.07
C HIS A 108 11.22 -9.18 -1.87
N LYS A 109 10.80 -10.00 -2.84
CA LYS A 109 9.67 -9.70 -3.71
C LYS A 109 8.34 -9.99 -3.01
N VAL A 110 7.56 -8.94 -2.73
CA VAL A 110 6.18 -9.08 -2.27
C VAL A 110 5.22 -9.10 -3.46
N HIS A 111 4.30 -10.06 -3.49
CA HIS A 111 3.28 -10.16 -4.53
C HIS A 111 2.41 -8.88 -4.58
N GLY A 112 2.14 -8.38 -5.79
CA GLY A 112 1.40 -7.13 -5.99
C GLY A 112 2.23 -5.84 -5.87
N VAL A 113 3.40 -5.89 -5.25
CA VAL A 113 4.28 -4.71 -5.10
C VAL A 113 5.30 -4.67 -6.25
N GLY A 114 5.05 -3.80 -7.23
CA GLY A 114 5.93 -3.55 -8.39
C GLY A 114 6.92 -2.41 -8.18
N GLU A 115 7.59 -1.98 -9.27
CA GLU A 115 8.54 -0.84 -9.28
C GLU A 115 7.96 0.39 -8.57
N PHE A 116 6.74 0.79 -8.91
CA PHE A 116 6.02 1.90 -8.27
C PHE A 116 5.93 1.80 -6.74
N GLY A 117 5.55 0.64 -6.21
CA GLY A 117 5.38 0.44 -4.76
C GLY A 117 6.72 0.39 -4.02
N VAL A 118 7.72 -0.28 -4.60
CA VAL A 118 9.08 -0.31 -4.03
C VAL A 118 9.69 1.09 -4.03
N HIS A 119 9.57 1.84 -5.12
CA HIS A 119 10.08 3.21 -5.19
C HIS A 119 9.35 4.13 -4.21
N SER A 120 8.02 4.00 -4.09
CA SER A 120 7.26 4.74 -3.08
C SER A 120 7.78 4.46 -1.67
N TYR A 121 7.99 3.19 -1.31
CA TYR A 121 8.57 2.83 0.00
C TYR A 121 9.94 3.47 0.23
N LEU A 122 10.83 3.40 -0.76
CA LEU A 122 12.18 3.94 -0.65
C LEU A 122 12.19 5.47 -0.53
N ILE A 123 11.28 6.16 -1.24
CA ILE A 123 11.16 7.63 -1.21
C ILE A 123 10.52 8.10 0.11
N PHE A 124 9.38 7.51 0.49
CA PHE A 124 8.53 8.06 1.54
C PHE A 124 8.79 7.48 2.94
N CYS A 125 9.28 6.24 3.04
CA CYS A 125 9.49 5.58 4.34
C CYS A 125 10.96 5.34 4.69
N HIS A 126 11.82 5.14 3.69
CA HIS A 126 13.22 4.74 3.91
C HIS A 126 14.24 5.87 3.69
N ASP A 127 13.78 7.09 3.34
CA ASP A 127 14.62 8.27 3.11
C ASP A 127 15.71 8.05 2.03
N ALA A 128 15.50 7.09 1.12
CA ALA A 128 16.38 6.79 -0.02
C ALA A 128 16.01 7.60 -1.29
N GLY A 129 15.04 8.51 -1.18
CA GLY A 129 14.47 9.26 -2.30
C GLY A 129 15.46 10.14 -3.07
N THR A 130 16.65 10.41 -2.52
CA THR A 130 17.70 11.19 -3.19
C THR A 130 18.37 10.46 -4.37
N THR A 131 18.26 9.13 -4.46
CA THR A 131 18.90 8.33 -5.54
C THR A 131 17.93 7.75 -6.56
N LEU A 132 16.62 7.80 -6.30
CA LEU A 132 15.60 7.21 -7.15
C LEU A 132 14.96 8.25 -8.07
N LYS A 133 14.91 7.94 -9.38
CA LYS A 133 14.10 8.67 -10.35
C LYS A 133 12.82 7.87 -10.63
N PRO A 134 11.65 8.26 -10.09
CA PRO A 134 10.38 7.63 -10.42
C PRO A 134 10.14 7.73 -11.94
N LYS A 135 9.65 6.66 -12.56
CA LYS A 135 9.24 6.67 -13.98
C LYS A 135 7.75 6.91 -14.16
N ASP A 136 6.98 6.82 -13.08
CA ASP A 136 5.55 7.07 -13.09
C ASP A 136 5.29 8.57 -13.26
N LYS A 137 4.37 8.92 -14.16
CA LYS A 137 3.93 10.30 -14.34
C LYS A 137 2.98 10.65 -13.19
N ALA A 138 3.26 11.75 -12.49
CA ALA A 138 2.35 12.35 -11.52
C ALA A 138 1.00 12.69 -12.18
#